data_AF-A0A369LQZ7-F1
#
_entry.id   AF-A0A369LQZ7-F1
#
_cell.length_a   1.000
_cell.length_b   1.000
_cell.length_c   1.000
_cell.angle_alpha   90.00
_cell.angle_beta   90.00
_cell.angle_gamma   90.00
#
_symmetry.space_group_name_H-M   'P 1'
#
loop_
_entity.id
_entity.type
_entity.pdbx_description
1 polymer ?
#
loop_
_entity_poly.entity_id
_entity_poly.type
_entity_poly.pdbx_seq_one_letter_code
_entity_poly.pdbx_strand_id
1 'polypeptide(L)'
;MARESYETFDQVKTRLDEIVDAVGSEEMPLDEALSLYEEAVGLGLRASELLEENIEARNELDDAQDGEVETEADAETEADAANAGSDAEAPEPATA
;
A
#
# COMPACT_ATOMS: atom_id res chain seq x y z
N MET A 1 13.20 0.03 -26.15
CA MET A 1 13.61 0.31 -24.76
C MET A 1 13.59 -1.01 -24.03
N ALA A 2 14.75 -1.53 -23.66
CA ALA A 2 14.83 -2.73 -22.82
C ALA A 2 14.24 -2.35 -21.46
N ARG A 3 12.99 -2.74 -21.21
CA ARG A 3 12.52 -2.86 -19.84
C ARG A 3 13.29 -4.04 -19.31
N GLU A 4 14.45 -3.79 -18.70
CA GLU A 4 15.03 -4.76 -17.79
C GLU A 4 13.88 -5.13 -16.85
N SER A 5 13.42 -6.37 -16.93
CA SER A 5 12.27 -6.82 -16.16
C SER A 5 12.72 -6.90 -14.71
N TYR A 6 12.54 -5.81 -13.97
CA TYR A 6 12.76 -5.80 -12.53
C TYR A 6 11.66 -6.63 -11.88
N GLU A 7 12.02 -7.82 -11.43
CA GLU A 7 11.08 -8.83 -10.91
C GLU A 7 10.84 -8.70 -9.40
N THR A 8 11.67 -7.96 -8.69
CA THR A 8 11.59 -7.83 -7.22
C THR A 8 11.77 -6.38 -6.78
N PHE A 9 11.21 -6.06 -5.61
CA PHE A 9 11.31 -4.73 -5.03
C PHE A 9 12.75 -4.32 -4.73
N ASP A 10 13.60 -5.25 -4.30
CA ASP A 10 15.02 -4.99 -4.03
C ASP A 10 15.80 -4.61 -5.30
N GLN A 11 15.50 -5.26 -6.43
CA GLN A 11 16.11 -4.91 -7.72
C GLN A 11 15.68 -3.50 -8.17
N VAL A 12 14.39 -3.18 -8.04
CA VAL A 12 13.86 -1.84 -8.35
C VAL A 12 14.52 -0.78 -7.46
N LYS A 13 14.60 -1.05 -6.15
CA LYS A 13 15.22 -0.14 -5.19
C LYS A 13 16.70 0.10 -5.49
N THR A 14 17.46 -0.98 -5.71
CA THR A 14 18.90 -0.88 -6.02
C THR A 14 19.13 0.02 -7.23
N ARG A 15 18.32 -0.13 -8.28
CA ARG A 15 18.42 0.70 -9.47
C ARG A 15 18.03 2.17 -9.21
N LEU A 16 17.00 2.41 -8.40
CA LEU A 16 16.62 3.77 -8.01
C LEU A 16 17.75 4.46 -7.22
N ASP A 17 18.42 3.74 -6.31
CA ASP A 17 19.54 4.27 -5.54
C ASP A 17 20.73 4.64 -6.47
N GLU A 18 21.06 3.79 -7.45
CA GLU A 18 22.06 4.09 -8.48
C GLU A 18 21.71 5.35 -9.31
N ILE A 19 20.44 5.50 -9.67
CA ILE A 19 19.96 6.68 -10.42
C ILE A 19 20.10 7.94 -9.55
N VAL A 20 19.75 7.87 -8.27
CA VAL A 20 19.88 9.00 -7.33
C VAL A 20 21.34 9.43 -7.20
N ASP A 21 22.26 8.47 -7.04
CA ASP A 21 23.70 8.75 -6.97
C ASP A 21 24.21 9.40 -8.27
N ALA A 22 23.76 8.91 -9.43
CA ALA A 22 24.17 9.43 -10.72
C ALA A 22 23.64 10.86 -10.98
N VAL A 23 22.36 11.12 -10.72
CA VAL A 23 21.72 12.44 -10.87
C VAL A 23 22.27 13.45 -9.86
N GLY A 24 22.75 13.00 -8.71
CA GLY A 24 23.41 13.84 -7.71
C GLY A 24 24.77 14.41 -8.14
N SER A 25 25.35 13.92 -9.24
CA SER A 25 26.64 14.40 -9.75
C SER A 25 26.50 15.71 -10.55
N GLU A 26 27.25 16.73 -10.16
CA GLU A 26 27.29 18.04 -10.84
C GLU A 26 27.93 17.97 -12.25
N GLU A 27 28.60 16.87 -12.58
CA GLU A 27 29.26 16.66 -13.88
C GLU A 27 28.31 16.07 -14.95
N MET A 28 27.09 15.66 -14.57
CA MET A 28 26.13 15.03 -15.47
C MET A 28 25.41 16.06 -16.37
N PRO A 29 25.32 15.83 -17.69
CA PRO A 29 24.54 16.68 -18.57
C PRO A 29 23.03 16.54 -18.31
N LEU A 30 22.29 17.66 -18.45
CA LEU A 30 20.85 17.70 -18.17
C LEU A 30 20.04 16.66 -18.94
N ASP A 31 20.36 16.43 -20.22
CA ASP A 31 19.64 15.45 -21.04
C ASP A 31 19.78 14.02 -20.50
N GLU A 32 20.95 13.69 -19.94
CA GLU A 32 21.20 12.39 -19.31
C GLU A 32 20.44 12.27 -17.99
N ALA A 33 20.45 13.33 -17.17
CA ALA A 33 19.67 13.38 -15.93
C ALA A 33 18.16 13.23 -16.19
N LEU A 34 17.64 13.85 -17.25
CA LEU A 34 16.24 13.70 -17.66
C LEU A 34 15.92 12.27 -18.10
N SER A 35 16.83 11.63 -18.86
CA SER A 35 16.67 10.21 -19.24
C SER A 35 16.61 9.30 -18.03
N LEU A 36 17.47 9.53 -17.02
CA LEU A 36 17.46 8.76 -15.77
C LEU A 36 16.20 9.01 -14.92
N TYR A 37 15.69 10.24 -14.92
CA TYR A 37 14.42 10.56 -14.27
C TYR A 37 13.24 9.80 -14.90
N GLU A 38 13.17 9.74 -16.24
CA GLU A 38 12.14 8.96 -16.94
C GLU A 38 12.24 7.47 -16.61
N GLU A 39 13.47 6.94 -16.50
CA GLU A 39 13.71 5.57 -16.04
C GLU A 39 13.20 5.35 -14.61
N ALA A 40 13.54 6.26 -13.68
CA ALA A 40 13.08 6.20 -12.30
C ALA A 40 11.55 6.23 -12.17
N VAL A 41 10.84 7.00 -13.02
CA VAL A 41 9.38 6.98 -13.08
C VAL A 41 8.87 5.61 -13.52
N GLY A 42 9.48 5.00 -14.54
CA GLY A 42 9.14 3.66 -14.99
C GLY A 42 9.35 2.59 -13.90
N LEU A 43 10.44 2.69 -13.16
CA LEU A 43 10.75 1.85 -12.00
C LEU A 43 9.72 2.00 -10.87
N GLY A 44 9.30 3.23 -10.58
CA GLY A 44 8.26 3.51 -9.60
C GLY A 44 6.91 2.87 -9.96
N LEU A 45 6.52 2.91 -11.24
CA LEU A 45 5.31 2.22 -11.71
C LEU A 45 5.42 0.71 -11.55
N ARG A 46 6.58 0.13 -11.89
CA ARG A 46 6.82 -1.30 -11.69
C ARG A 46 6.78 -1.71 -10.21
N ALA A 47 7.26 -0.85 -9.31
CA ALA A 47 7.16 -1.09 -7.87
C ALA A 47 5.70 -1.16 -7.40
N SER A 48 4.84 -0.28 -7.91
CA SER A 48 3.40 -0.30 -7.62
C SER A 48 2.73 -1.57 -8.14
N GLU A 49 3.03 -1.98 -9.37
CA GLU A 49 2.54 -3.27 -9.93
C GLU A 49 2.95 -4.45 -9.05
N LEU A 50 4.22 -4.52 -8.63
CA LEU A 50 4.71 -5.60 -7.75
C LEU A 50 4.02 -5.60 -6.37
N LEU A 51 3.66 -4.42 -5.84
CA LEU A 51 2.90 -4.30 -4.60
C LEU A 51 1.47 -4.82 -4.77
N GLU A 52 0.82 -4.48 -5.87
CA GLU A 52 -0.53 -4.97 -6.22
C GLU A 52 -0.53 -6.49 -6.39
N GLU A 53 0.40 -7.03 -7.20
CA GLU A 53 0.59 -8.47 -7.41
C GLU A 53 0.79 -9.23 -6.07
N ASN A 54 1.56 -8.66 -5.14
CA ASN A 54 1.79 -9.29 -3.84
C ASN A 54 0.55 -9.29 -2.93
N ILE A 55 -0.26 -8.22 -2.97
CA ILE A 55 -1.50 -8.13 -2.21
C ILE A 55 -2.52 -9.13 -2.75
N GLU A 56 -2.69 -9.20 -4.08
CA GLU A 56 -3.58 -10.17 -4.72
C GLU A 56 -3.19 -11.61 -4.37
N ALA A 57 -1.91 -11.95 -4.52
CA ALA A 57 -1.41 -13.28 -4.14
C ALA A 57 -1.66 -13.61 -2.66
N ARG A 58 -1.57 -12.63 -1.76
CA ARG A 58 -1.86 -12.83 -0.33
C ARG A 58 -3.35 -13.02 -0.06
N ASN A 59 -4.22 -12.28 -0.74
CA ASN A 59 -5.67 -12.44 -0.60
C ASN A 59 -6.13 -13.80 -1.12
N GLU A 60 -5.61 -14.25 -2.28
CA GLU A 60 -5.92 -15.58 -2.82
C GLU A 60 -5.52 -16.72 -1.87
N LEU A 61 -4.40 -16.56 -1.16
CA LEU A 61 -3.95 -17.52 -0.14
C LEU A 61 -4.83 -17.49 1.12
N ASP A 62 -5.42 -16.35 1.46
CA ASP A 62 -6.33 -16.19 2.60
C ASP A 62 -7.70 -16.81 2.30
N ASP A 63 -8.28 -16.49 1.13
CA ASP A 63 -9.53 -17.08 0.63
C ASP A 63 -9.42 -18.62 0.49
N ALA A 64 -8.26 -19.14 0.09
CA ALA A 64 -8.00 -20.57 0.02
C ALA A 64 -7.87 -21.25 1.40
N GLN A 65 -7.55 -20.50 2.46
CA GLN A 65 -7.42 -21.01 3.83
C GLN A 65 -8.73 -20.88 4.63
N ASP A 66 -9.59 -19.90 4.31
CA ASP A 66 -10.89 -19.71 4.98
C ASP A 66 -11.99 -20.66 4.46
N GLY A 67 -11.72 -21.39 3.36
CA GLY A 67 -12.64 -22.38 2.78
C GLY A 67 -12.77 -23.72 3.53
N GLU A 68 -12.11 -23.93 4.68
CA GLU A 68 -12.15 -25.20 5.44
C GLU A 68 -12.92 -25.11 6.78
N VAL A 69 -13.65 -24.02 7.06
CA VAL A 69 -14.52 -23.92 8.25
C VAL A 69 -16.01 -23.82 7.90
N GLU A 70 -16.55 -24.86 7.27
CA GLU A 70 -17.96 -25.23 7.50
C GLU A 70 -18.04 -26.10 8.76
N THR A 71 -18.28 -25.49 9.94
CA THR A 71 -18.98 -26.20 11.03
C THR A 71 -19.93 -25.27 11.77
N GLU A 72 -21.18 -25.74 11.82
CA GLU A 72 -22.37 -25.16 12.41
C GLU A 72 -22.24 -25.06 13.95
N ALA A 73 -22.40 -23.86 14.50
CA ALA A 73 -22.86 -23.53 15.88
C ALA A 73 -22.81 -22.00 15.99
N ASP A 74 -23.84 -21.26 16.39
CA ASP A 74 -24.48 -21.40 17.68
C ASP A 74 -25.85 -20.70 17.65
N ALA A 75 -26.81 -21.36 18.27
CA ALA A 75 -28.16 -20.87 18.47
C ALA A 75 -28.18 -19.82 19.60
N GLU A 76 -28.93 -18.75 19.37
CA GLU A 76 -29.74 -18.03 20.37
C GLU A 76 -29.00 -17.48 21.62
N THR A 77 -28.91 -16.15 21.76
CA THR A 77 -29.47 -15.38 22.90
C THR A 77 -29.21 -13.89 22.69
N GLU A 78 -30.20 -13.15 22.18
CA GLU A 78 -30.29 -11.70 22.40
C GLU A 78 -31.48 -11.45 23.32
N ALA A 79 -31.16 -11.35 24.61
CA ALA A 79 -32.00 -10.74 25.61
C ALA A 79 -31.30 -9.48 26.13
N ASP A 80 -32.12 -8.44 26.34
CA ASP A 80 -31.89 -7.32 27.26
C ASP A 80 -31.03 -6.16 26.71
N ALA A 81 -31.43 -4.88 26.73
CA ALA A 81 -32.68 -4.22 27.06
C ALA A 81 -32.58 -2.75 26.60
N ALA A 82 -33.74 -2.22 26.22
CA ALA A 82 -34.17 -0.84 26.45
C ALA A 82 -33.15 0.31 26.27
N ASN A 83 -33.15 0.83 25.05
CA ASN A 83 -33.07 2.25 24.75
C ASN A 83 -33.96 3.08 25.72
N ALA A 84 -33.35 3.88 26.60
CA ALA A 84 -33.95 5.07 27.19
C ALA A 84 -32.87 5.97 27.83
N GLY A 85 -32.53 7.06 27.16
CA GLY A 85 -31.63 8.08 27.70
C GLY A 85 -31.38 9.20 26.71
N SER A 86 -32.44 9.74 26.11
CA SER A 86 -32.37 10.96 25.31
C SER A 86 -32.16 12.16 26.23
N ASP A 87 -31.34 13.09 25.72
CA ASP A 87 -31.51 14.55 25.86
C ASP A 87 -30.94 15.26 27.10
N ALA A 88 -29.83 15.99 26.89
CA ALA A 88 -29.65 17.37 27.35
C ALA A 88 -28.39 18.01 26.72
N GLU A 89 -28.61 18.67 25.58
CA GLU A 89 -28.17 20.03 25.18
C GLU A 89 -26.80 20.62 25.63
N ALA A 90 -26.09 21.15 24.63
CA ALA A 90 -24.76 21.81 24.53
C ALA A 90 -24.59 23.13 25.36
N PRO A 91 -23.55 24.00 25.19
CA PRO A 91 -22.28 23.95 24.43
C PRO A 91 -21.01 24.38 25.25
N GLU A 92 -19.81 24.25 24.68
CA GLU A 92 -18.59 24.91 25.20
C GLU A 92 -18.65 26.44 25.01
N PRO A 93 -17.92 27.27 25.80
CA PRO A 93 -16.57 27.67 25.37
C PRO A 93 -15.56 28.16 26.46
N ALA A 94 -14.27 28.03 26.12
CA ALA A 94 -13.16 28.99 26.27
C ALA A 94 -12.63 29.48 27.65
N THR A 95 -11.29 29.34 27.76
CA THR A 95 -10.28 30.27 28.34
C THR A 95 -10.32 30.68 29.82
N ALA A 96 -9.27 30.31 30.56
CA ALA A 96 -8.37 31.22 31.30
C ALA A 96 -7.15 30.45 31.83
#